data_AF-A0A821ZSX5-F1
#
_entry.id   AF-A0A821ZSX5-F1
#
_cell.length_a   1.000
_cell.length_b   1.000
_cell.length_c   1.000
_cell.angle_alpha   90.00
_cell.angle_beta   90.00
_cell.angle_gamma   90.00
#
_symmetry.space_group_name_H-M   'P 1'
#
loop_
_entity.id
_entity.type
_entity.pdbx_description
1 polymer ?
#
loop_
_entity_poly.entity_id
_entity_poly.type
_entity_poly.pdbx_seq_one_letter_code
_entity_poly.pdbx_strand_id
1 'polypeptide(L)'
;MTTKARTPADFVTSAENPFLTPLATTKSDSSNKTPFRQSSKIEPSEKHLMEMDGFLFTVFKRYYAPAVMKPYVRPTVIFVFFTWFAMSIALLPYVKVGLEQNITMAKDSYMIDYFSALKEYFAVGPPVYFVIKQGINYNDLRASNLICASAGCSAQSMANQLGIASLRPLETRIAQIGTTWLDDYYDWLRHRGSTPCCRLHNTTGEFCSTNAPSHANCYPCTRSTSRETITNDEFKNLLPFFLKDNPNFKCAKGGHAAH
;
A
#
# COMPACT_ATOMS: atom_id res chain seq x y z
N MET A 1 -14.95 23.84 16.32
CA MET A 1 -14.07 25.03 16.14
C MET A 1 -12.72 24.57 15.62
N THR A 2 -12.17 25.29 14.63
CA THR A 2 -10.76 25.30 14.19
C THR A 2 -10.03 23.96 13.97
N THR A 3 -10.11 23.47 12.74
CA THR A 3 -9.09 22.61 12.09
C THR A 3 -7.83 23.41 11.76
N LYS A 4 -6.66 22.75 11.72
CA LYS A 4 -5.45 23.29 11.07
C LYS A 4 -4.61 22.16 10.47
N ALA A 5 -4.70 22.00 9.14
CA ALA A 5 -3.86 21.06 8.39
C ALA A 5 -2.48 21.70 8.07
N ARG A 6 -1.47 20.86 7.86
CA ARG A 6 -0.08 21.26 7.56
C ARG A 6 0.44 20.50 6.35
N THR A 7 0.82 21.22 5.30
CA THR A 7 1.52 20.70 4.12
C THR A 7 3.02 20.57 4.38
N PRO A 8 3.70 19.64 3.68
CA PRO A 8 5.14 19.70 3.49
C PRO A 8 5.55 19.85 2.03
N ALA A 9 6.65 20.59 1.86
CA ALA A 9 7.56 20.59 0.72
C ALA A 9 8.98 20.73 1.32
N ASP A 10 10.07 20.35 0.66
CA ASP A 10 10.24 19.93 -0.74
C ASP A 10 11.36 18.86 -0.83
N PHE A 11 11.94 18.66 -2.02
CA PHE A 11 13.32 18.21 -2.25
C PHE A 11 13.64 16.71 -2.16
N VAL A 12 14.05 16.12 -3.30
CA VAL A 12 15.37 15.48 -3.55
C VAL A 12 15.40 15.01 -5.01
N THR A 13 16.39 15.48 -5.77
CA THR A 13 17.18 14.65 -6.72
C THR A 13 18.48 15.38 -7.03
N SER A 14 19.61 14.70 -6.82
CA SER A 14 20.95 15.17 -7.18
C SER A 14 21.67 14.03 -7.90
N ALA A 15 22.22 14.30 -9.09
CA ALA A 15 23.13 13.42 -9.80
C ALA A 15 23.84 14.21 -10.92
N GLU A 16 25.16 14.34 -10.83
CA GLU A 16 26.03 14.89 -11.88
C GLU A 16 27.36 14.12 -11.89
N ASN A 17 28.15 14.28 -12.95
CA ASN A 17 29.43 13.59 -13.30
C ASN A 17 29.27 12.19 -13.92
N PRO A 18 30.08 11.83 -14.95
CA PRO A 18 31.55 11.94 -14.90
C PRO A 18 32.25 12.79 -15.98
N PHE A 19 33.30 13.47 -15.51
CA PHE A 19 34.65 13.57 -16.08
C PHE A 19 34.92 12.88 -17.44
N LEU A 20 35.50 13.64 -18.39
CA LEU A 20 36.81 13.33 -19.00
C LEU A 20 37.32 14.51 -19.87
N THR A 21 38.47 15.07 -19.52
CA THR A 21 39.30 15.91 -20.41
C THR A 21 40.48 15.11 -20.94
N PRO A 22 41.11 15.56 -22.03
CA PRO A 22 42.49 16.02 -21.84
C PRO A 22 42.86 17.32 -22.58
N LEU A 23 43.95 17.94 -22.10
CA LEU A 23 44.67 19.08 -22.68
C LEU A 23 45.25 18.77 -24.07
N ALA A 24 45.40 19.79 -24.92
CA ALA A 24 46.74 20.18 -25.42
C ALA A 24 46.78 21.51 -26.23
N THR A 25 47.84 22.28 -25.97
CA THR A 25 48.54 23.23 -26.85
C THR A 25 47.85 24.50 -27.40
N THR A 26 48.40 25.62 -26.96
CA THR A 26 48.26 26.98 -27.49
C THR A 26 49.14 27.21 -28.72
N LYS A 27 48.75 28.14 -29.60
CA LYS A 27 49.67 29.15 -30.16
C LYS A 27 48.93 30.39 -30.68
N SER A 28 49.55 31.54 -30.41
CA SER A 28 49.13 32.90 -30.75
C SER A 28 49.54 33.26 -32.17
N ASP A 29 48.80 34.14 -32.86
CA ASP A 29 49.30 35.49 -33.20
C ASP A 29 48.22 36.49 -33.65
N SER A 30 48.43 37.77 -33.31
CA SER A 30 48.06 39.01 -34.04
C SER A 30 46.59 39.33 -34.38
N SER A 31 46.09 40.58 -34.27
CA SER A 31 46.76 41.85 -33.91
C SER A 31 45.77 42.93 -33.40
N ASN A 32 46.28 43.77 -32.49
CA ASN A 32 45.92 45.16 -32.17
C ASN A 32 44.52 45.59 -31.65
N LYS A 33 44.59 46.46 -30.64
CA LYS A 33 43.49 47.10 -29.89
C LYS A 33 43.22 48.53 -30.40
N THR A 34 41.95 48.86 -30.64
CA THR A 34 41.15 50.03 -30.15
C THR A 34 41.68 51.49 -30.30
N PRO A 35 40.85 52.57 -30.21
CA PRO A 35 39.42 52.64 -29.83
C PRO A 35 38.51 53.56 -30.69
N PHE A 36 37.23 53.68 -30.28
CA PHE A 36 36.26 54.76 -30.56
C PHE A 36 35.83 55.09 -32.01
N ARG A 37 34.58 54.76 -32.37
CA ARG A 37 33.48 55.74 -32.61
C ARG A 37 32.10 55.05 -32.66
N GLN A 38 31.05 55.81 -32.40
CA GLN A 38 29.66 55.37 -32.22
C GLN A 38 28.82 55.42 -33.51
N SER A 39 27.72 54.66 -33.53
CA SER A 39 26.54 54.75 -34.41
C SER A 39 26.53 53.98 -35.74
N SER A 40 25.75 52.90 -35.81
CA SER A 40 24.43 52.91 -36.49
C SER A 40 23.75 51.53 -36.41
N LYS A 41 22.41 51.50 -36.35
CA LYS A 41 21.61 50.27 -36.39
C LYS A 41 21.50 49.76 -37.83
N ILE A 42 21.73 48.46 -38.04
CA ILE A 42 21.13 47.70 -39.14
C ILE A 42 20.65 46.37 -38.56
N GLU A 43 19.35 46.25 -38.32
CA GLU A 43 18.68 45.01 -37.92
C GLU A 43 18.08 44.37 -39.18
N PRO A 44 18.12 43.04 -39.38
CA PRO A 44 17.82 42.44 -40.68
C PRO A 44 16.36 42.59 -41.10
N SER A 45 16.14 42.75 -42.41
CA SER A 45 14.82 42.93 -43.02
C SER A 45 13.91 41.70 -42.83
N GLU A 46 12.95 41.80 -41.91
CA GLU A 46 11.84 40.86 -41.63
C GLU A 46 10.97 40.49 -42.85
N LYS A 47 11.16 41.17 -43.99
CA LYS A 47 10.34 41.02 -45.20
C LYS A 47 10.50 39.68 -45.94
N HIS A 48 11.57 38.91 -45.69
CA HIS A 48 11.85 37.69 -46.45
C HIS A 48 11.14 36.42 -45.93
N LEU A 49 10.34 36.54 -44.86
CA LEU A 49 9.47 35.46 -44.37
C LEU A 49 8.06 35.49 -44.98
N MET A 50 7.73 36.47 -45.82
CA MET A 50 6.44 36.59 -46.51
C MET A 50 6.41 35.85 -47.86
N GLU A 51 6.90 34.62 -47.92
CA GLU A 51 6.79 33.78 -49.12
C GLU A 51 6.42 32.33 -48.80
N MET A 52 5.31 32.17 -48.05
CA MET A 52 4.24 31.18 -48.27
C MET A 52 3.13 31.41 -47.22
N ASP A 53 2.60 32.65 -47.15
CA ASP A 53 1.46 33.01 -46.29
C ASP A 53 0.21 32.25 -46.79
N GLY A 54 0.01 31.04 -46.27
CA GLY A 54 -1.16 30.22 -46.58
C GLY A 54 -2.46 30.96 -46.28
N PHE A 55 -3.51 30.72 -47.07
CA PHE A 55 -4.80 31.42 -46.97
C PHE A 55 -5.33 31.58 -45.53
N LEU A 56 -5.18 30.54 -44.70
CA LEU A 56 -5.54 30.56 -43.29
C LEU A 56 -4.82 31.67 -42.49
N PHE A 57 -3.52 31.87 -42.69
CA PHE A 57 -2.73 32.90 -42.02
C PHE A 57 -3.15 34.31 -42.45
N THR A 58 -3.40 34.50 -43.74
CA THR A 58 -3.92 35.78 -44.27
C THR A 58 -5.27 36.15 -43.65
N VAL A 59 -6.19 35.18 -43.50
CA VAL A 59 -7.48 35.36 -42.80
C VAL A 59 -7.27 35.66 -41.31
N PHE A 60 -6.35 34.95 -40.64
CA PHE A 60 -6.06 35.16 -39.23
C PHE A 60 -5.51 36.57 -38.96
N LYS A 61 -4.54 37.01 -39.76
CA LYS A 61 -3.88 38.32 -39.68
C LYS A 61 -4.84 39.47 -40.02
N ARG A 62 -5.69 39.31 -41.04
CA ARG A 62 -6.52 40.39 -41.57
C ARG A 62 -7.92 40.50 -40.97
N TYR A 63 -8.46 39.42 -40.41
CA TYR A 63 -9.83 39.38 -39.87
C TYR A 63 -9.88 39.00 -38.39
N TYR A 64 -9.27 37.87 -37.99
CA TYR A 64 -9.37 37.37 -36.62
C TYR A 64 -8.63 38.24 -35.59
N ALA A 65 -7.34 38.50 -35.81
CA ALA A 65 -6.51 39.31 -34.93
C ALA A 65 -7.08 40.72 -34.66
N PRO A 66 -7.45 41.53 -35.68
CA PRO A 66 -8.05 42.85 -35.44
C PRO A 66 -9.46 42.77 -34.84
N ALA A 67 -10.20 41.67 -35.01
CA ALA A 67 -11.50 41.50 -34.35
C ALA A 67 -11.37 41.26 -32.83
N VAL A 68 -10.45 40.38 -32.42
CA VAL A 68 -10.20 40.09 -30.99
C VAL A 68 -9.56 41.28 -30.27
N MET A 69 -8.70 42.04 -30.96
CA MET A 69 -8.04 43.23 -30.40
C MET A 69 -8.94 44.46 -30.26
N LYS A 70 -10.21 44.41 -30.67
CA LYS A 70 -11.17 45.52 -30.46
C LYS A 70 -11.32 45.81 -28.95
N PRO A 71 -11.45 47.10 -28.54
CA PRO A 71 -11.48 47.49 -27.13
C PRO A 71 -12.62 46.87 -26.33
N TYR A 72 -13.75 46.55 -26.98
CA TYR A 72 -14.89 45.88 -26.36
C TYR A 72 -14.75 44.35 -26.33
N VAL A 73 -14.08 43.73 -27.31
CA VAL A 73 -13.99 42.26 -27.42
C VAL A 73 -12.96 41.70 -26.44
N ARG A 74 -11.82 42.39 -26.29
CA ARG A 74 -10.72 41.99 -25.38
C ARG A 74 -11.17 41.71 -23.93
N PRO A 75 -11.90 42.61 -23.22
CA PRO A 75 -12.36 42.32 -21.86
C PRO A 75 -13.42 41.20 -21.82
N THR A 76 -14.29 41.11 -22.83
CA THR A 76 -15.29 40.01 -22.93
C THR A 76 -14.62 38.65 -23.01
N VAL A 77 -13.55 38.50 -23.80
CA VAL A 77 -12.79 37.25 -23.90
C VAL A 77 -12.17 36.87 -22.55
N ILE A 78 -11.55 37.83 -21.84
CA ILE A 78 -10.98 37.60 -20.51
C ILE A 78 -12.07 37.17 -19.51
N PHE A 79 -13.24 37.79 -19.55
CA PHE A 79 -14.38 37.42 -18.70
C PHE A 79 -14.90 35.99 -18.98
N VAL A 80 -14.97 35.58 -20.25
CA VAL A 80 -15.34 34.21 -20.64
C VAL A 80 -14.32 33.19 -20.14
N PHE A 81 -13.01 33.44 -20.31
CA PHE A 81 -12.00 32.53 -19.78
C PHE A 81 -11.98 32.49 -18.24
N PHE A 82 -12.20 33.62 -17.57
CA PHE A 82 -12.26 33.68 -16.11
C PHE A 82 -13.49 32.96 -15.54
N THR A 83 -14.67 33.12 -16.17
CA THR A 83 -15.88 32.38 -15.75
C THR A 83 -15.75 30.88 -16.03
N TRP A 84 -15.15 30.48 -17.16
CA TRP A 84 -14.85 29.07 -17.45
C TRP A 84 -13.85 28.47 -16.45
N PHE A 85 -12.81 29.22 -16.07
CA PHE A 85 -11.84 28.82 -15.05
C PHE A 85 -12.47 28.67 -13.67
N ALA A 86 -13.28 29.64 -13.24
CA ALA A 86 -14.02 29.59 -11.98
C ALA A 86 -15.03 28.42 -11.95
N MET A 87 -15.73 28.17 -13.06
CA MET A 87 -16.61 27.01 -13.22
C MET A 87 -15.84 25.68 -13.15
N SER A 88 -14.67 25.62 -13.78
CA SER A 88 -13.79 24.44 -13.72
C SER A 88 -13.37 24.14 -12.28
N ILE A 89 -12.95 25.16 -11.52
CA ILE A 89 -12.62 25.04 -10.08
C ILE A 89 -13.83 24.58 -9.26
N ALA A 90 -15.01 25.14 -9.51
CA ALA A 90 -16.24 24.76 -8.82
C ALA A 90 -16.67 23.30 -9.08
N LEU A 91 -16.26 22.71 -10.21
CA LEU A 91 -16.55 21.32 -10.58
C LEU A 91 -15.51 20.31 -10.08
N LEU A 92 -14.29 20.73 -9.73
CA LEU A 92 -13.24 19.84 -9.18
C LEU A 92 -13.71 18.89 -8.05
N PRO A 93 -14.48 19.31 -7.01
CA PRO A 93 -14.90 18.41 -5.93
C PRO A 93 -15.93 17.36 -6.36
N TYR A 94 -16.53 17.46 -7.55
CA TYR A 94 -17.48 16.48 -8.08
C TYR A 94 -16.82 15.43 -9.00
N VAL A 95 -15.52 15.57 -9.28
CA VAL A 95 -14.78 14.59 -10.09
C VAL A 95 -14.67 13.27 -9.29
N LYS A 96 -15.26 12.20 -9.83
CA LYS A 96 -15.14 10.86 -9.25
C LYS A 96 -13.67 10.42 -9.27
N VAL A 97 -13.17 9.97 -8.12
CA VAL A 97 -11.82 9.41 -8.00
C VAL A 97 -11.90 7.89 -8.08
N GLY A 98 -11.13 7.30 -8.99
CA GLY A 98 -11.06 5.85 -9.20
C GLY A 98 -11.16 5.47 -10.68
N LEU A 99 -10.73 4.25 -10.99
CA LEU A 99 -10.89 3.64 -12.30
C LEU A 99 -11.90 2.50 -12.17
N GLU A 100 -13.01 2.55 -12.89
CA GLU A 100 -13.96 1.44 -12.93
C GLU A 100 -13.31 0.28 -13.72
N GLN A 101 -13.25 -0.92 -13.14
CA GLN A 101 -12.47 -2.02 -13.72
C GLN A 101 -13.07 -2.56 -15.02
N ASN A 102 -14.39 -2.54 -15.16
CA ASN A 102 -15.12 -2.97 -16.35
C ASN A 102 -14.76 -2.17 -17.62
N ILE A 103 -14.58 -0.84 -17.53
CA ILE A 103 -14.26 0.01 -18.70
C ILE A 103 -12.83 -0.18 -19.22
N THR A 104 -11.97 -0.89 -18.47
CA THR A 104 -10.60 -1.22 -18.90
C THR A 104 -10.53 -2.44 -19.83
N MET A 105 -11.66 -3.11 -20.06
CA MET A 105 -11.72 -4.40 -20.75
C MET A 105 -12.47 -4.31 -22.07
N ALA A 106 -12.09 -5.17 -23.02
CA ALA A 106 -12.81 -5.30 -24.28
C ALA A 106 -14.27 -5.72 -24.04
N LYS A 107 -15.19 -5.16 -24.82
CA LYS A 107 -16.65 -5.40 -24.64
C LYS A 107 -17.07 -6.86 -24.77
N ASP A 108 -16.28 -7.64 -25.50
CA ASP A 108 -16.54 -9.06 -25.79
C ASP A 108 -15.65 -9.99 -24.92
N SER A 109 -15.12 -9.47 -23.80
CA SER A 109 -14.26 -10.21 -22.88
C SER A 109 -15.06 -10.95 -21.80
N TYR A 110 -14.78 -12.24 -21.64
CA TYR A 110 -15.31 -13.11 -20.56
C TYR A 110 -15.10 -12.53 -19.15
N MET A 111 -14.14 -11.62 -18.98
CA MET A 111 -13.89 -10.97 -17.70
C MET A 111 -15.06 -10.07 -17.25
N ILE A 112 -15.86 -9.52 -18.18
CA ILE A 112 -17.04 -8.72 -17.83
C ILE A 112 -18.06 -9.59 -17.09
N ASP A 113 -18.35 -10.77 -17.62
CA ASP A 113 -19.23 -11.76 -17.00
C ASP A 113 -18.67 -12.24 -15.65
N TYR A 114 -17.36 -12.50 -15.58
CA TYR A 114 -16.68 -12.87 -14.34
C TYR A 114 -16.84 -11.82 -13.23
N PHE A 115 -16.61 -10.53 -13.52
CA PHE A 115 -16.80 -9.47 -12.53
C PHE A 115 -18.27 -9.24 -12.17
N SER A 116 -19.20 -9.47 -13.10
CA SER A 116 -20.64 -9.45 -12.81
C SER A 116 -21.01 -10.56 -11.84
N ALA A 117 -20.60 -11.81 -12.12
CA ALA A 117 -20.83 -12.97 -11.26
C ALA A 117 -20.18 -12.81 -9.87
N LEU A 118 -18.95 -12.26 -9.79
CA LEU A 118 -18.33 -11.92 -8.51
C LEU A 118 -19.17 -10.91 -7.72
N LYS A 119 -19.66 -9.85 -8.37
CA LYS A 119 -20.45 -8.81 -7.70
C LYS A 119 -21.82 -9.32 -7.23
N GLU A 120 -22.41 -10.28 -7.95
CA GLU A 120 -23.74 -10.81 -7.65
C GLU A 120 -23.72 -11.94 -6.60
N TYR A 121 -22.75 -12.87 -6.69
CA TYR A 121 -22.75 -14.11 -5.89
C TYR A 121 -21.68 -14.17 -4.80
N PHE A 122 -20.63 -13.35 -4.86
CA PHE A 122 -19.48 -13.51 -3.97
C PHE A 122 -19.67 -12.74 -2.65
N ALA A 123 -19.99 -13.48 -1.58
CA ALA A 123 -20.34 -12.93 -0.26
C ALA A 123 -19.15 -12.44 0.59
N VAL A 124 -17.90 -12.63 0.13
CA VAL A 124 -16.68 -12.29 0.88
C VAL A 124 -15.74 -11.41 0.05
N GLY A 125 -15.01 -10.52 0.71
CA GLY A 125 -13.98 -9.71 0.06
C GLY A 125 -12.64 -10.45 -0.10
N PRO A 126 -11.63 -9.81 -0.71
CA PRO A 126 -10.25 -10.29 -0.67
C PRO A 126 -9.75 -10.45 0.78
N PRO A 127 -8.88 -11.44 1.08
CA PRO A 127 -8.31 -11.62 2.41
C PRO A 127 -7.35 -10.48 2.78
N VAL A 128 -7.31 -10.12 4.06
CA VAL A 128 -6.43 -9.09 4.63
C VAL A 128 -5.60 -9.70 5.76
N TYR A 129 -4.28 -9.47 5.73
CA TYR A 129 -3.34 -10.00 6.71
C TYR A 129 -2.81 -8.89 7.61
N PHE A 130 -3.07 -8.99 8.92
CA PHE A 130 -2.59 -8.03 9.92
C PHE A 130 -1.24 -8.47 10.47
N VAL A 131 -0.16 -8.00 9.85
CA VAL A 131 1.21 -8.43 10.14
C VAL A 131 1.80 -7.69 11.34
N ILE A 132 2.21 -8.44 12.36
CA ILE A 132 2.99 -7.93 13.49
C ILE A 132 4.47 -7.85 13.09
N LYS A 133 5.11 -6.69 13.33
CA LYS A 133 6.55 -6.52 13.08
C LYS A 133 7.40 -7.21 14.16
N GLN A 134 8.62 -7.60 13.79
CA GLN A 134 9.60 -8.18 14.71
C GLN A 134 9.91 -7.28 15.92
N GLY A 135 10.36 -7.89 17.02
CA GLY A 135 10.71 -7.19 18.27
C GLY A 135 9.73 -7.41 19.44
N ILE A 136 8.72 -8.27 19.27
CA ILE A 136 7.78 -8.65 20.33
C ILE A 136 8.14 -10.03 20.90
N ASN A 137 8.21 -10.16 22.22
CA ASN A 137 8.26 -11.46 22.88
C ASN A 137 6.84 -12.02 23.04
N TYR A 138 6.45 -12.99 22.21
CA TYR A 138 5.12 -13.58 22.25
C TYR A 138 4.79 -14.39 23.51
N ASN A 139 5.81 -14.76 24.31
CA ASN A 139 5.60 -15.41 25.60
C ASN A 139 5.52 -14.42 26.78
N ASP A 140 5.80 -13.13 26.57
CA ASP A 140 5.49 -12.13 27.60
C ASP A 140 3.96 -11.99 27.74
N LEU A 141 3.48 -11.99 28.98
CA LEU A 141 2.05 -11.94 29.27
C LEU A 141 1.42 -10.61 28.82
N ARG A 142 2.15 -9.49 28.91
CA ARG A 142 1.64 -8.18 28.47
C ARG A 142 1.56 -8.13 26.95
N ALA A 143 2.61 -8.54 26.26
CA ALA A 143 2.66 -8.61 24.80
C ALA A 143 1.59 -9.56 24.22
N SER A 144 1.48 -10.79 24.73
CA SER A 144 0.49 -11.76 24.27
C SER A 144 -0.95 -11.26 24.49
N ASN A 145 -1.25 -10.66 25.65
CA ASN A 145 -2.56 -10.08 25.95
C ASN A 145 -2.96 -8.90 25.04
N LEU A 146 -2.02 -8.27 24.35
CA LEU A 146 -2.31 -7.23 23.33
C LEU A 146 -2.59 -7.83 21.94
N ILE A 147 -2.40 -9.13 21.74
CA ILE A 147 -2.56 -9.80 20.44
C ILE A 147 -3.80 -10.71 20.45
N CYS A 148 -3.92 -11.56 21.46
CA CYS A 148 -4.88 -12.67 21.53
C CYS A 148 -6.34 -12.26 21.78
N ALA A 149 -7.30 -13.13 21.44
CA ALA A 149 -8.74 -12.94 21.67
C ALA A 149 -9.33 -13.82 22.80
N SER A 150 -8.59 -14.82 23.28
CA SER A 150 -9.09 -15.74 24.31
C SER A 150 -9.29 -15.12 25.71
N ALA A 151 -9.91 -15.88 26.61
CA ALA A 151 -10.10 -15.45 28.00
C ALA A 151 -8.77 -15.04 28.67
N GLY A 152 -8.78 -13.89 29.34
CA GLY A 152 -7.60 -13.27 29.95
C GLY A 152 -6.82 -12.32 29.03
N CYS A 153 -7.15 -12.21 27.74
CA CYS A 153 -6.58 -11.20 26.84
C CYS A 153 -7.19 -9.80 27.10
N SER A 154 -6.52 -8.75 26.64
CA SER A 154 -7.03 -7.37 26.76
C SER A 154 -8.30 -7.18 25.92
N ALA A 155 -9.29 -6.46 26.45
CA ALA A 155 -10.45 -6.01 25.66
C ALA A 155 -10.05 -5.10 24.47
N GLN A 156 -8.84 -4.51 24.52
CA GLN A 156 -8.24 -3.71 23.44
C GLN A 156 -7.14 -4.47 22.70
N SER A 157 -7.07 -5.81 22.79
CA SER A 157 -6.13 -6.59 21.97
C SER A 157 -6.42 -6.42 20.48
N MET A 158 -5.42 -6.68 19.63
CA MET A 158 -5.56 -6.59 18.17
C MET A 158 -6.73 -7.46 17.68
N ALA A 159 -6.79 -8.73 18.09
CA ALA A 159 -7.86 -9.63 17.67
C ALA A 159 -9.24 -9.21 18.19
N ASN A 160 -9.34 -8.64 19.40
CA ASN A 160 -10.61 -8.09 19.90
C ASN A 160 -11.03 -6.81 19.18
N GLN A 161 -10.10 -5.91 18.84
CA GLN A 161 -10.39 -4.74 18.00
C GLN A 161 -10.87 -5.14 16.60
N LEU A 162 -10.22 -6.13 15.99
CA LEU A 162 -10.64 -6.72 14.71
C LEU A 162 -12.02 -7.38 14.80
N GLY A 163 -12.29 -8.12 15.88
CA GLY A 163 -13.59 -8.72 16.15
C GLY A 163 -14.69 -7.68 16.29
N ILE A 164 -14.47 -6.63 17.08
CA ILE A 164 -15.39 -5.49 17.22
C ILE A 164 -15.60 -4.78 15.87
N ALA A 165 -14.54 -4.61 15.07
CA ALA A 165 -14.64 -4.03 13.73
C ALA A 165 -15.49 -4.90 12.78
N SER A 166 -15.44 -6.22 12.91
CA SER A 166 -16.27 -7.15 12.12
C SER A 166 -17.77 -7.07 12.43
N LEU A 167 -18.17 -6.48 13.57
CA LEU A 167 -19.58 -6.21 13.89
C LEU A 167 -20.17 -5.04 13.10
N ARG A 168 -19.35 -4.24 12.38
CA ARG A 168 -19.79 -3.10 11.55
C ARG A 168 -19.21 -3.16 10.13
N PRO A 169 -19.47 -4.23 9.36
CA PRO A 169 -18.83 -4.48 8.08
C PRO A 169 -19.11 -3.40 7.02
N LEU A 170 -20.24 -2.70 7.12
CA LEU A 170 -20.59 -1.59 6.22
C LEU A 170 -19.64 -0.39 6.35
N GLU A 171 -19.15 -0.13 7.56
CA GLU A 171 -18.22 0.96 7.89
C GLU A 171 -16.76 0.52 7.75
N THR A 172 -16.41 -0.60 8.39
CA THR A 172 -15.01 -1.06 8.54
C THR A 172 -14.50 -1.87 7.36
N ARG A 173 -15.40 -2.41 6.53
CA ARG A 173 -15.12 -3.36 5.44
C ARG A 173 -14.44 -4.66 5.88
N ILE A 174 -14.48 -4.97 7.17
CA ILE A 174 -14.09 -6.26 7.73
C ILE A 174 -15.37 -7.06 7.98
N ALA A 175 -15.53 -8.19 7.27
CA ALA A 175 -16.74 -9.03 7.38
C ALA A 175 -16.63 -10.11 8.46
N GLN A 176 -15.43 -10.69 8.63
CA GLN A 176 -15.18 -11.79 9.55
C GLN A 176 -13.70 -11.76 9.99
N ILE A 177 -13.43 -12.33 11.16
CA ILE A 177 -12.08 -12.60 11.66
C ILE A 177 -11.88 -14.09 11.92
N GLY A 178 -10.63 -14.56 11.83
CA GLY A 178 -10.21 -15.88 12.30
C GLY A 178 -9.70 -15.85 13.74
N THR A 179 -9.22 -17.00 14.23
CA THR A 179 -8.38 -17.10 15.43
C THR A 179 -7.00 -16.53 15.17
N THR A 180 -6.29 -16.12 16.23
CA THR A 180 -4.85 -15.86 16.12
C THR A 180 -4.07 -17.18 16.24
N TRP A 181 -2.94 -17.29 15.55
CA TRP A 181 -2.01 -18.41 15.72
C TRP A 181 -1.60 -18.63 17.19
N LEU A 182 -1.54 -17.54 17.96
CA LEU A 182 -1.17 -17.54 19.37
C LEU A 182 -2.29 -18.12 20.25
N ASP A 183 -3.56 -17.80 19.95
CA ASP A 183 -4.72 -18.43 20.60
C ASP A 183 -4.79 -19.94 20.28
N ASP A 184 -4.56 -20.33 19.03
CA ASP A 184 -4.55 -21.73 18.61
C ASP A 184 -3.38 -22.52 19.24
N TYR A 185 -2.20 -21.91 19.34
CA TYR A 185 -1.05 -22.48 20.05
C TYR A 185 -1.35 -22.73 21.54
N TYR A 186 -1.92 -21.74 22.23
CA TYR A 186 -2.27 -21.90 23.64
C TYR A 186 -3.47 -22.83 23.87
N ASP A 187 -4.40 -22.99 22.91
CA ASP A 187 -5.47 -23.99 23.01
C ASP A 187 -4.96 -25.42 22.69
N TRP A 188 -3.96 -25.57 21.81
CA TRP A 188 -3.24 -26.84 21.59
C TRP A 188 -2.40 -27.28 22.82
N LEU A 189 -1.84 -26.32 23.57
CA LEU A 189 -1.22 -26.60 24.87
C LEU A 189 -2.25 -26.95 25.96
N ARG A 190 -3.49 -26.45 25.85
CA ARG A 190 -4.56 -26.77 26.78
C ARG A 190 -5.03 -28.20 26.57
N HIS A 191 -5.05 -28.96 27.66
CA HIS A 191 -5.39 -30.39 27.67
C HIS A 191 -6.91 -30.57 27.56
N ARG A 192 -7.48 -30.15 26.43
CA ARG A 192 -8.92 -30.21 26.12
C ARG A 192 -9.27 -31.59 25.55
N GLY A 193 -9.87 -32.44 26.38
CA GLY A 193 -10.38 -33.76 25.96
C GLY A 193 -9.67 -34.93 26.64
N SER A 194 -9.91 -36.14 26.13
CA SER A 194 -9.38 -37.39 26.71
C SER A 194 -7.90 -37.65 26.37
N THR A 195 -7.41 -37.10 25.25
CA THR A 195 -6.00 -37.16 24.86
C THR A 195 -5.51 -35.72 24.65
N PRO A 196 -4.50 -35.24 25.40
CA PRO A 196 -3.95 -33.92 25.15
C PRO A 196 -3.23 -33.85 23.81
N CYS A 197 -3.31 -32.70 23.15
CA CYS A 197 -2.68 -32.46 21.85
C CYS A 197 -1.15 -32.42 21.97
N CYS A 198 -0.61 -31.51 22.78
CA CYS A 198 0.82 -31.46 23.03
C CYS A 198 1.25 -32.62 23.96
N ARG A 199 2.01 -33.57 23.41
CA ARG A 199 2.64 -34.66 24.15
C ARG A 199 4.08 -34.87 23.70
N LEU A 200 4.92 -35.36 24.61
CA LEU A 200 6.31 -35.72 24.35
C LEU A 200 6.54 -37.21 24.63
N HIS A 201 7.49 -37.83 23.92
CA HIS A 201 7.97 -39.18 24.20
C HIS A 201 8.80 -39.20 25.49
N ASN A 202 8.51 -40.14 26.40
CA ASN A 202 9.21 -40.25 27.69
C ASN A 202 10.71 -40.57 27.58
N THR A 203 11.15 -41.15 26.46
CA THR A 203 12.55 -41.57 26.24
C THR A 203 13.37 -40.57 25.42
N THR A 204 12.78 -39.87 24.45
CA THR A 204 13.51 -38.97 23.55
C THR A 204 13.23 -37.48 23.79
N GLY A 205 12.14 -37.15 24.51
CA GLY A 205 11.67 -35.76 24.63
C GLY A 205 11.08 -35.17 23.35
N GLU A 206 10.99 -35.95 22.27
CA GLU A 206 10.45 -35.50 20.98
C GLU A 206 8.92 -35.49 20.96
N PHE A 207 8.35 -34.72 20.02
CA PHE A 207 6.90 -34.60 19.86
C PHE A 207 6.21 -35.93 19.54
N CYS A 208 5.15 -36.24 20.30
CA CYS A 208 4.36 -37.44 20.16
C CYS A 208 2.94 -37.13 19.65
N SER A 209 2.80 -37.08 18.32
CA SER A 209 1.51 -36.85 17.64
C SER A 209 0.39 -37.72 18.22
N THR A 210 -0.82 -37.16 18.34
CA THR A 210 -1.99 -37.86 18.91
C THR A 210 -2.42 -39.11 18.14
N ASN A 211 -1.97 -39.26 16.89
CA ASN A 211 -2.13 -40.48 16.09
C ASN A 211 -1.14 -41.62 16.44
N ALA A 212 -0.14 -41.38 17.31
CA ALA A 212 0.82 -42.40 17.70
C ALA A 212 0.14 -43.63 18.35
N PRO A 213 0.72 -44.84 18.20
CA PRO A 213 0.16 -46.07 18.79
C PRO A 213 0.08 -46.01 20.32
N SER A 214 -0.83 -46.78 20.93
CA SER A 214 -1.02 -46.80 22.39
C SER A 214 0.20 -47.26 23.20
N HIS A 215 1.17 -47.92 22.57
CA HIS A 215 2.45 -48.31 23.18
C HIS A 215 3.52 -47.21 23.11
N ALA A 216 3.25 -46.09 22.44
CA ALA A 216 4.09 -44.91 22.53
C ALA A 216 3.89 -44.26 23.91
N ASN A 217 4.85 -44.52 24.81
CA ASN A 217 4.88 -43.97 26.17
C ASN A 217 5.07 -42.44 26.13
N CYS A 218 3.95 -41.73 26.01
CA CYS A 218 3.92 -40.28 25.82
C CYS A 218 3.18 -39.58 26.95
N TYR A 219 3.69 -38.42 27.34
CA TYR A 219 3.17 -37.63 28.47
C TYR A 219 2.84 -36.19 28.04
N PRO A 220 1.91 -35.51 28.74
CA PRO A 220 1.70 -34.06 28.72
C PRO A 220 2.97 -33.21 28.53
N CYS A 221 3.03 -32.32 27.52
CA CYS A 221 4.15 -31.38 27.37
C CYS A 221 4.36 -30.48 28.60
N THR A 222 3.26 -30.08 29.26
CA THR A 222 3.28 -29.20 30.42
C THR A 222 2.31 -29.70 31.48
N ARG A 223 2.66 -29.49 32.76
CA ARG A 223 1.77 -29.73 33.90
C ARG A 223 0.75 -28.60 34.10
N SER A 224 1.04 -27.40 33.61
CA SER A 224 0.17 -26.23 33.72
C SER A 224 -0.12 -25.65 32.35
N THR A 225 -1.40 -25.47 32.06
CA THR A 225 -1.89 -25.04 30.73
C THR A 225 -2.30 -23.57 30.71
N SER A 226 -1.89 -22.77 31.70
CA SER A 226 -2.12 -21.33 31.72
C SER A 226 -0.95 -20.59 31.06
N ARG A 227 -1.29 -19.55 30.28
CA ARG A 227 -0.32 -18.73 29.53
C ARG A 227 0.75 -18.10 30.44
N GLU A 228 0.38 -17.83 31.68
CA GLU A 228 1.23 -17.22 32.72
C GLU A 228 2.31 -18.15 33.27
N THR A 229 2.20 -19.47 33.06
CA THR A 229 3.11 -20.47 33.66
C THR A 229 4.15 -21.04 32.70
N ILE A 230 4.10 -20.66 31.41
CA ILE A 230 5.02 -21.17 30.40
C ILE A 230 6.26 -20.28 30.34
N THR A 231 7.44 -20.88 30.48
CA THR A 231 8.71 -20.17 30.38
C THR A 231 9.05 -19.82 28.92
N ASN A 232 9.90 -18.82 28.72
CA ASN A 232 10.31 -18.40 27.37
C ASN A 232 10.99 -19.53 26.58
N ASP A 233 11.65 -20.48 27.25
CA ASP A 233 12.37 -21.56 26.60
C ASP A 233 11.46 -22.76 26.32
N GLU A 234 10.49 -23.07 27.19
CA GLU A 234 9.39 -23.98 26.85
C GLU A 234 8.61 -23.48 25.64
N PHE A 235 8.28 -22.18 25.57
CA PHE A 235 7.60 -21.60 24.42
C PHE A 235 8.39 -21.80 23.11
N LYS A 236 9.70 -21.52 23.11
CA LYS A 236 10.57 -21.71 21.94
C LYS A 236 10.71 -23.17 21.54
N ASN A 237 10.71 -24.10 22.50
CA ASN A 237 10.88 -25.52 22.24
C ASN A 237 9.58 -26.20 21.77
N LEU A 238 8.42 -25.76 22.27
CA LEU A 238 7.12 -26.34 21.93
C LEU A 238 6.49 -25.73 20.67
N LEU A 239 6.76 -24.47 20.34
CA LEU A 239 6.23 -23.81 19.14
C LEU A 239 6.57 -24.56 17.82
N PRO A 240 7.82 -25.04 17.58
CA PRO A 240 8.14 -25.85 16.40
C PRO A 240 7.39 -27.19 16.34
N PHE A 241 6.91 -27.72 17.47
CA PHE A 241 6.09 -28.93 17.48
C PHE A 241 4.64 -28.62 17.12
N PHE A 242 4.07 -27.53 17.63
CA PHE A 242 2.76 -27.02 17.20
C PHE A 242 2.71 -26.78 15.69
N LEU A 243 3.72 -26.09 15.13
CA LEU A 243 3.82 -25.78 13.69
C LEU A 243 4.06 -27.02 12.80
N LYS A 244 4.34 -28.19 13.38
CA LYS A 244 4.48 -29.47 12.67
C LYS A 244 3.31 -30.44 12.91
N ASP A 245 2.47 -30.18 13.91
CA ASP A 245 1.36 -31.07 14.25
C ASP A 245 0.18 -30.90 13.29
N ASN A 246 -0.37 -32.03 12.86
CA ASN A 246 -1.48 -32.08 11.91
C ASN A 246 -2.80 -32.35 12.65
N PRO A 247 -3.85 -31.53 12.43
CA PRO A 247 -5.14 -31.73 13.08
C PRO A 247 -5.75 -33.08 12.67
N ASN A 248 -6.41 -33.73 13.63
CA ASN A 248 -6.99 -35.06 13.49
C ASN A 248 -8.17 -35.26 14.46
N PHE A 249 -8.84 -36.41 14.40
CA PHE A 249 -10.04 -36.68 15.20
C PHE A 249 -9.84 -36.66 16.73
N LYS A 250 -8.61 -36.86 17.23
CA LYS A 250 -8.31 -36.77 18.67
C LYS A 250 -7.88 -35.37 19.09
N CYS A 251 -7.30 -34.60 18.18
CA CYS A 251 -6.90 -33.22 18.40
C CYS A 251 -7.18 -32.36 17.16
N ALA A 252 -8.19 -31.50 17.24
CA ALA A 252 -8.59 -30.63 16.14
C ALA A 252 -7.68 -29.38 15.97
N LYS A 253 -6.76 -29.12 16.91
CA LYS A 253 -5.79 -28.03 16.85
C LYS A 253 -4.45 -28.54 16.34
N GLY A 254 -3.82 -27.79 15.44
CA GLY A 254 -2.47 -28.06 14.94
C GLY A 254 -2.04 -26.89 14.07
N GLY A 255 -0.79 -26.44 14.21
CA GLY A 255 -0.31 -25.24 13.53
C GLY A 255 -0.14 -25.46 12.03
N HIS A 256 0.39 -26.62 11.64
CA HIS A 256 0.85 -26.92 10.28
C HIS A 256 -0.20 -26.71 9.16
N ALA A 257 -1.49 -26.78 9.50
CA ALA A 257 -2.57 -26.60 8.52
C ALA A 257 -2.90 -25.12 8.20
N ALA A 258 -2.42 -24.16 8.99
CA ALA A 258 -2.85 -22.76 8.89
C ALA A 258 -1.80 -21.69 9.27
N HIS A 259 -0.71 -22.06 9.96
CA HIS A 259 0.22 -21.15 10.63
C HIS A 259 1.69 -21.52 10.37
#